data_AF-A0A357I0T8-F1
#
_entry.id   AF-A0A357I0T8-F1
#
_cell.length_a   1.000
_cell.length_b   1.000
_cell.length_c   1.000
_cell.angle_alpha   90.00
_cell.angle_beta   90.00
_cell.angle_gamma   90.00
#
_symmetry.space_group_name_H-M   'P 1'
#
loop_
_entity.id
_entity.type
_entity.pdbx_description
1 polymer ?
#
loop_
_entity_poly.entity_id
_entity_poly.type
_entity_poly.pdbx_seq_one_letter_code
_entity_poly.pdbx_strand_id
1 'polypeptide(L)'
;MSQQIAIVMTEVFLRRLTPALMPFVRRQQDFRVVSIHRPIDELLDLLRELQPDGLITEWLPEVTEALLSLDMPTVIADTDFSYPGVVSIDVDDYAVGAAAAEAFQQAGYRSFACLGNGTPYSGQRIDGFIQAVDLPVSVHTETAFEDARYSEHFVVPNARLRRWLESLPKPVGIFAVHDPLGRFLCSSCQQLGISVPEQVAVIGANNDDLVCGLSYPMLSSVAIPWDSIGALVGESMQDLLVQKRAPAEPVLVPPGGVVLRHSANHLLVDDPQLRRAMSYLSERMQDSISVGQMCDELRLARRSLERKFKEFYRCTPWEMLCRLRVAQAKQLLAQTNHPIGRISDLCGFNDAERMAVVFKRVAGEAPSSFRKNRR
;
A
#
# COMPACT_ATOMS: atom_id res chain seq x y z
N MET A 1 24.90 -23.75 -17.51
CA MET A 1 23.77 -24.45 -16.87
C MET A 1 22.86 -23.39 -16.30
N SER A 2 21.55 -23.64 -16.20
CA SER A 2 20.66 -22.71 -15.49
C SER A 2 21.00 -22.75 -14.01
N GLN A 3 21.25 -21.59 -13.40
CA GLN A 3 21.47 -21.48 -11.95
C GLN A 3 20.15 -21.76 -11.23
N GLN A 4 20.14 -22.61 -10.22
CA GLN A 4 18.94 -22.91 -9.43
C GLN A 4 18.87 -22.01 -8.21
N ILE A 5 17.80 -21.24 -8.09
CA ILE A 5 17.60 -20.31 -6.97
C ILE A 5 16.43 -20.81 -6.11
N ALA A 6 16.69 -21.05 -4.83
CA ALA A 6 15.63 -21.36 -3.88
C ALA A 6 14.96 -20.07 -3.40
N ILE A 7 13.63 -20.07 -3.31
CA ILE A 7 12.84 -18.99 -2.71
C ILE A 7 12.11 -19.54 -1.47
N VAL A 8 12.39 -18.98 -0.30
CA VAL A 8 11.85 -19.40 1.01
C VAL A 8 11.22 -18.18 1.69
N MET A 9 9.90 -18.00 1.57
CA MET A 9 9.19 -16.84 2.11
C MET A 9 7.68 -17.12 2.24
N THR A 10 6.98 -16.26 2.97
CA THR A 10 5.53 -16.27 3.13
C THR A 10 4.82 -16.00 1.81
N GLU A 11 3.56 -16.46 1.74
CA GLU A 11 2.70 -16.31 0.58
C GLU A 11 2.43 -14.84 0.23
N VAL A 12 2.45 -13.95 1.23
CA VAL A 12 2.26 -12.50 1.03
C VAL A 12 3.44 -11.93 0.27
N PHE A 13 4.67 -12.21 0.72
CA PHE A 13 5.89 -11.76 0.05
C PHE A 13 6.06 -12.42 -1.31
N LEU A 14 5.80 -13.72 -1.44
CA LEU A 14 5.81 -14.42 -2.72
C LEU A 14 4.95 -13.72 -3.76
N ARG A 15 3.70 -13.39 -3.43
CA ARG A 15 2.78 -12.75 -4.38
C ARG A 15 3.24 -11.35 -4.81
N ARG A 16 3.93 -10.62 -3.93
CA ARG A 16 4.39 -9.25 -4.20
C ARG A 16 5.70 -9.22 -4.98
N LEU A 17 6.62 -10.13 -4.66
CA LEU A 17 7.98 -10.12 -5.16
C LEU A 17 8.14 -10.94 -6.45
N THR A 18 7.43 -12.07 -6.59
CA THR A 18 7.56 -12.97 -7.75
C THR A 18 7.25 -12.31 -9.10
N PRO A 19 6.24 -11.43 -9.26
CA PRO A 19 5.99 -10.75 -10.54
C PRO A 19 7.22 -10.00 -11.06
N ALA A 20 7.96 -9.34 -10.16
CA ALA A 20 9.16 -8.59 -10.49
C ALA A 20 10.39 -9.49 -10.78
N LEU A 21 10.37 -10.76 -10.33
CA LEU A 21 11.40 -11.75 -10.67
C LEU A 21 11.19 -12.41 -12.04
N MET A 22 10.00 -12.31 -12.64
CA MET A 22 9.69 -12.95 -13.93
C MET A 22 10.69 -12.64 -15.06
N PRO A 23 11.23 -11.41 -15.20
CA PRO A 23 12.23 -11.10 -16.21
C PRO A 23 13.54 -11.90 -16.08
N PHE A 24 13.87 -12.38 -14.87
CA PHE A 24 15.12 -13.10 -14.56
C PHE A 24 15.05 -14.60 -14.90
N VAL A 25 13.84 -15.19 -14.84
CA VAL A 25 13.56 -16.61 -15.20
C VAL A 25 14.07 -16.96 -16.60
N ARG A 26 13.98 -15.99 -17.53
CA ARG A 26 14.29 -16.23 -18.96
C ARG A 26 15.75 -16.01 -19.31
N ARG A 27 16.61 -15.61 -18.37
CA ARG A 27 17.97 -15.16 -18.68
C ARG A 27 19.10 -16.05 -18.19
N GLN A 28 18.93 -16.80 -17.09
CA GLN A 28 19.97 -17.71 -16.56
C GLN A 28 19.54 -18.51 -15.32
N GLN A 29 18.41 -18.18 -14.68
CA GLN A 29 18.02 -18.69 -13.37
C GLN A 29 16.69 -19.46 -13.42
N ASP A 30 16.65 -20.60 -12.73
CA ASP A 30 15.47 -21.41 -12.48
C ASP A 30 15.08 -21.25 -11.00
N PHE A 31 13.90 -20.68 -10.72
CA PHE A 31 13.46 -20.39 -9.36
C PHE A 31 12.58 -21.50 -8.82
N ARG A 32 12.92 -22.01 -7.63
CA ARG A 32 12.15 -23.02 -6.92
C ARG A 32 11.61 -22.45 -5.62
N VAL A 33 10.29 -22.34 -5.53
CA VAL A 33 9.62 -21.95 -4.28
C VAL A 33 9.58 -23.16 -3.34
N VAL A 34 10.17 -22.99 -2.16
CA VAL A 34 10.18 -23.97 -1.09
C VAL A 34 9.32 -23.44 0.05
N SER A 35 8.42 -24.29 0.55
CA SER A 35 7.47 -23.89 1.60
C SER A 35 8.17 -23.60 2.91
N ILE A 36 7.89 -22.43 3.50
CA ILE A 36 8.37 -21.99 4.81
C ILE A 36 7.70 -22.70 5.99
N HIS A 37 6.56 -23.36 5.78
CA HIS A 37 5.79 -23.99 6.87
C HIS A 37 6.34 -25.36 7.30
N ARG A 38 7.46 -25.78 6.69
CA ARG A 38 8.16 -27.00 7.09
C ARG A 38 8.86 -26.80 8.44
N PRO A 39 8.98 -27.85 9.26
CA PRO A 39 9.93 -27.82 10.38
C PRO A 39 11.32 -27.39 9.89
N ILE A 40 12.03 -26.58 10.68
CA ILE A 40 13.29 -25.97 10.24
C ILE A 40 14.32 -27.02 9.81
N ASP A 41 14.43 -28.13 10.52
CA ASP A 41 15.37 -29.21 10.19
C ASP A 41 15.03 -29.84 8.83
N GLU A 42 13.75 -30.11 8.55
CA GLU A 42 13.31 -30.64 7.24
C GLU A 42 13.54 -29.66 6.10
N LEU A 43 13.35 -28.35 6.36
CA LEU A 43 13.63 -27.30 5.39
C LEU A 43 15.12 -27.25 5.04
N LEU A 44 16.00 -27.32 6.04
CA LEU A 44 17.45 -27.32 5.84
C LEU A 44 17.92 -28.58 5.10
N ASP A 45 17.41 -29.76 5.47
CA ASP A 45 17.76 -31.01 4.79
C ASP A 45 17.35 -31.01 3.33
N LEU A 46 16.16 -30.50 3.02
CA LEU A 46 15.70 -30.34 1.65
C LEU A 46 16.60 -29.38 0.86
N LEU A 47 17.00 -28.25 1.44
CA LEU A 47 17.89 -27.30 0.76
C LEU A 47 19.29 -27.88 0.52
N ARG A 48 19.80 -28.70 1.45
CA ARG A 48 21.06 -29.44 1.25
C ARG A 48 20.96 -30.48 0.15
N GLU A 49 19.82 -31.16 0.02
CA GLU A 49 19.56 -32.11 -1.08
C GLU A 49 19.44 -31.40 -2.43
N LEU A 50 18.73 -30.28 -2.47
CA LEU A 50 18.50 -29.51 -3.70
C LEU A 50 19.77 -28.81 -4.21
N GLN A 51 20.71 -28.47 -3.33
CA GLN A 51 21.95 -27.74 -3.64
C GLN A 51 21.73 -26.51 -4.54
N PRO A 52 20.86 -25.56 -4.17
CA PRO A 52 20.64 -24.36 -4.97
C PRO A 52 21.92 -23.52 -5.05
N ASP A 53 22.11 -22.84 -6.17
CA ASP A 53 23.21 -21.90 -6.38
C ASP A 53 23.04 -20.62 -5.55
N GLY A 54 21.81 -20.27 -5.18
CA GLY A 54 21.50 -19.14 -4.31
C GLY A 54 20.13 -19.22 -3.63
N LEU A 55 19.94 -18.41 -2.60
CA LEU A 55 18.75 -18.33 -1.77
C LEU A 55 18.17 -16.92 -1.77
N ILE A 56 16.87 -16.81 -1.99
CA ILE A 56 16.09 -15.60 -1.73
C ILE A 56 15.14 -15.92 -0.57
N THR A 57 15.20 -15.13 0.49
CA THR A 57 14.30 -15.26 1.65
C THR A 57 13.75 -13.91 2.07
N GLU A 58 12.69 -13.91 2.87
CA GLU A 58 12.34 -12.74 3.69
C GLU A 58 13.04 -12.84 5.06
N TRP A 59 13.05 -11.75 5.85
CA TRP A 59 13.50 -11.84 7.23
C TRP A 59 12.42 -12.45 8.13
N LEU A 60 12.78 -13.59 8.71
CA LEU A 60 11.96 -14.38 9.61
C LEU A 60 12.81 -14.67 10.84
N PRO A 61 12.43 -14.19 12.04
CA PRO A 61 13.16 -14.49 13.26
C PRO A 61 13.41 -15.99 13.40
N GLU A 62 14.63 -16.37 13.77
CA GLU A 62 15.11 -17.76 13.97
C GLU A 62 15.27 -18.57 12.67
N VAL A 63 14.33 -18.43 11.73
CA VAL A 63 14.37 -19.13 10.44
C VAL A 63 15.48 -18.57 9.55
N THR A 64 15.63 -17.24 9.46
CA THR A 64 16.67 -16.61 8.64
C THR A 64 18.06 -17.00 9.14
N GLU A 65 18.32 -16.94 10.44
CA GLU A 65 19.61 -17.36 11.01
C GLU A 65 19.93 -18.83 10.71
N ALA A 66 18.93 -19.71 10.78
CA ALA A 66 19.09 -21.11 10.41
C ALA A 66 19.38 -21.30 8.91
N LEU A 67 18.68 -20.58 8.03
CA LEU A 67 18.93 -20.62 6.58
C LEU A 67 20.34 -20.12 6.22
N LEU A 68 20.83 -19.07 6.88
CA LEU A 68 22.17 -18.53 6.67
C LEU A 68 23.29 -19.51 7.04
N SER A 69 23.01 -20.53 7.87
CA SER A 69 23.97 -21.58 8.19
C SER A 69 24.37 -22.47 6.99
N LEU A 70 23.63 -22.39 5.88
CA LEU A 70 23.92 -23.11 4.64
C LEU A 70 25.09 -22.51 3.83
N ASP A 71 25.59 -21.33 4.21
CA ASP A 71 26.76 -20.66 3.61
C ASP A 71 26.70 -20.56 2.08
N MET A 72 25.56 -20.09 1.57
CA MET A 72 25.31 -19.90 0.14
C MET A 72 24.96 -18.45 -0.20
N PRO A 73 25.17 -18.01 -1.45
CA PRO A 73 24.74 -16.70 -1.93
C PRO A 73 23.29 -16.42 -1.56
N THR A 74 23.07 -15.47 -0.64
CA THR A 74 21.75 -15.19 -0.09
C THR A 74 21.38 -13.72 -0.29
N VAL A 75 20.15 -13.50 -0.73
CA VAL A 75 19.50 -12.18 -0.74
C VAL A 75 18.31 -12.26 0.22
N ILE A 76 18.28 -11.40 1.22
CA ILE A 76 17.15 -11.24 2.14
C ILE A 76 16.38 -10.00 1.69
N ALA A 77 15.10 -10.19 1.34
CA ALA A 77 14.15 -9.10 1.18
C ALA A 77 13.47 -8.80 2.52
N ASP A 78 13.00 -7.56 2.71
CA ASP A 78 12.30 -7.13 3.94
C ASP A 78 13.21 -7.09 5.19
N THR A 79 14.45 -6.60 5.03
CA THR A 79 15.30 -6.36 6.20
C THR A 79 16.32 -5.25 6.03
N ASP A 80 16.38 -4.40 7.06
CA ASP A 80 17.41 -3.41 7.30
C ASP A 80 18.52 -3.92 8.23
N PHE A 81 18.54 -5.22 8.55
CA PHE A 81 19.66 -5.84 9.25
C PHE A 81 20.78 -6.20 8.29
N SER A 82 22.01 -5.93 8.71
CA SER A 82 23.21 -6.36 7.96
C SER A 82 23.65 -7.74 8.43
N TYR A 83 23.85 -8.63 7.45
CA TYR A 83 24.37 -9.97 7.66
C TYR A 83 25.65 -10.13 6.82
N PRO A 84 26.77 -10.62 7.40
CA PRO A 84 28.02 -10.77 6.66
C PRO A 84 27.87 -11.65 5.42
N GLY A 85 28.25 -11.12 4.25
CA GLY A 85 28.22 -11.87 2.98
C GLY A 85 26.83 -12.02 2.35
N VAL A 86 25.81 -11.39 2.91
CA VAL A 86 24.41 -11.45 2.47
C VAL A 86 23.98 -10.10 1.95
N VAL A 87 23.20 -10.08 0.86
CA VAL A 87 22.57 -8.84 0.40
C VAL A 87 21.25 -8.66 1.12
N SER A 88 21.13 -7.62 1.93
CA SER A 88 19.88 -7.23 2.59
C SER A 88 19.23 -6.08 1.83
N ILE A 89 17.93 -6.21 1.53
CA ILE A 89 17.15 -5.20 0.82
C ILE A 89 15.86 -4.96 1.61
N ASP A 90 15.54 -3.70 1.84
CA ASP A 90 14.27 -3.31 2.45
C ASP A 90 13.70 -2.05 1.82
N VAL A 91 12.46 -1.74 2.16
CA VAL A 91 11.95 -0.37 2.03
C VAL A 91 12.54 0.51 3.13
N ASP A 92 12.78 1.77 2.82
CA ASP A 92 13.14 2.78 3.82
C ASP A 92 11.91 3.13 4.67
N ASP A 93 11.78 2.47 5.82
CA ASP A 93 10.65 2.65 6.73
C ASP A 93 10.61 4.04 7.39
N TYR A 94 11.75 4.68 7.61
CA TYR A 94 11.79 6.08 8.04
C TYR A 94 11.18 6.98 6.97
N ALA A 95 11.54 6.78 5.69
CA ALA A 95 10.96 7.51 4.58
C ALA A 95 9.46 7.20 4.38
N VAL A 96 9.00 5.98 4.67
CA VAL A 96 7.57 5.65 4.67
C VAL A 96 6.81 6.50 5.68
N GLY A 97 7.33 6.59 6.91
CA GLY A 97 6.79 7.47 7.95
C GLY A 97 6.76 8.94 7.55
N ALA A 98 7.90 9.43 7.03
CA ALA A 98 8.05 10.81 6.58
C ALA A 98 7.05 11.14 5.45
N ALA A 99 6.85 10.25 4.47
CA ALA A 99 5.91 10.47 3.38
C ALA A 99 4.45 10.65 3.88
N ALA A 100 4.04 9.90 4.90
CA ALA A 100 2.73 10.06 5.51
C ALA A 100 2.61 11.40 6.27
N ALA A 101 3.63 11.78 7.03
CA ALA A 101 3.70 13.05 7.75
C ALA A 101 3.61 14.25 6.79
N GLU A 102 4.42 14.25 5.73
CA GLU A 102 4.43 15.29 4.70
C GLU A 102 3.05 15.43 4.05
N ALA A 103 2.37 14.33 3.76
CA ALA A 103 1.01 14.37 3.21
C ALA A 103 0.03 15.07 4.17
N PHE A 104 0.06 14.76 5.47
CA PHE A 104 -0.76 15.44 6.48
C PHE A 104 -0.39 16.93 6.65
N GLN A 105 0.89 17.28 6.58
CA GLN A 105 1.34 18.68 6.69
C GLN A 105 0.95 19.52 5.49
N GLN A 106 1.12 19.00 4.27
CA GLN A 106 0.73 19.66 3.01
C GLN A 106 -0.77 19.95 2.97
N ALA A 107 -1.54 19.15 3.71
CA ALA A 107 -2.96 19.33 3.91
C ALA A 107 -3.39 20.28 5.02
N GLY A 108 -2.44 20.84 5.76
CA GLY A 108 -2.73 21.79 6.82
C GLY A 108 -3.15 21.17 8.15
N TYR A 109 -2.96 19.86 8.36
CA TYR A 109 -3.17 19.30 9.70
C TYR A 109 -2.20 19.94 10.71
N ARG A 110 -2.70 20.09 11.93
CA ARG A 110 -1.95 20.64 13.09
C ARG A 110 -1.95 19.71 14.29
N SER A 111 -2.71 18.61 14.21
CA SER A 111 -2.68 17.53 15.17
C SER A 111 -2.34 16.25 14.44
N PHE A 112 -1.37 15.51 14.99
CA PHE A 112 -0.84 14.30 14.38
C PHE A 112 -0.78 13.18 15.41
N ALA A 113 -1.00 11.97 14.92
CA ALA A 113 -0.85 10.77 15.74
C ALA A 113 -0.36 9.59 14.91
N CYS A 114 0.24 8.61 15.58
CA CYS A 114 0.61 7.34 14.98
C CYS A 114 -0.06 6.17 15.72
N LEU A 115 -0.53 5.20 14.95
CA LEU A 115 -1.02 3.91 15.44
C LEU A 115 -0.04 2.82 14.98
N GLY A 116 0.73 2.29 15.93
CA GLY A 116 1.72 1.23 15.73
C GLY A 116 1.22 -0.15 16.18
N ASN A 117 1.99 -1.18 15.86
CA ASN A 117 1.73 -2.56 16.31
C ASN A 117 2.85 -3.17 17.18
N GLY A 118 3.96 -2.45 17.38
CA GLY A 118 5.04 -2.87 18.30
C GLY A 118 6.19 -3.62 17.62
N THR A 119 6.12 -3.85 16.31
CA THR A 119 7.21 -4.48 15.55
C THR A 119 8.36 -3.48 15.29
N PRO A 120 9.58 -3.95 14.97
CA PRO A 120 10.72 -3.08 14.64
C PRO A 120 10.43 -2.09 13.51
N TYR A 121 9.90 -2.56 12.37
CA TYR A 121 9.51 -1.70 11.25
C TYR A 121 8.46 -0.65 11.63
N SER A 122 7.55 -1.00 12.55
CA SER A 122 6.55 -0.06 13.08
C SER A 122 7.21 1.07 13.87
N GLY A 123 8.27 0.77 14.63
CA GLY A 123 9.04 1.79 15.34
C GLY A 123 9.67 2.78 14.37
N GLN A 124 10.37 2.28 13.34
CA GLN A 124 11.04 3.12 12.34
C GLN A 124 10.08 4.01 11.56
N ARG A 125 8.93 3.46 11.14
CA ARG A 125 7.85 4.23 10.51
C ARG A 125 7.33 5.35 11.40
N ILE A 126 7.18 5.10 12.70
CA ILE A 126 6.73 6.12 13.67
C ILE A 126 7.81 7.17 13.86
N ASP A 127 9.06 6.75 14.01
CA ASP A 127 10.19 7.68 14.19
C ASP A 127 10.37 8.58 12.96
N GLY A 128 10.32 8.02 11.75
CA GLY A 128 10.35 8.80 10.51
C GLY A 128 9.18 9.79 10.41
N PHE A 129 7.99 9.39 10.84
CA PHE A 129 6.84 10.30 10.92
C PHE A 129 7.09 11.43 11.94
N ILE A 130 7.59 11.12 13.14
CA ILE A 130 7.86 12.11 14.19
C ILE A 130 8.95 13.08 13.74
N GLN A 131 10.02 12.59 13.11
CA GLN A 131 11.13 13.42 12.62
C GLN A 131 10.70 14.39 11.52
N ALA A 132 9.69 14.04 10.73
CA ALA A 132 9.15 14.90 9.68
C ALA A 132 8.15 15.96 10.19
N VAL A 133 7.75 15.91 11.47
CA VAL A 133 6.71 16.80 12.03
C VAL A 133 7.27 17.67 13.16
N ASP A 134 7.21 19.00 12.98
CA ASP A 134 7.65 19.98 14.00
C ASP A 134 6.67 20.15 15.19
N LEU A 135 5.63 19.32 15.27
CA LEU A 135 4.57 19.38 16.26
C LEU A 135 4.47 18.08 17.06
N PRO A 136 4.00 18.11 18.31
CA PRO A 136 3.85 16.90 19.12
C PRO A 136 2.97 15.84 18.44
N VAL A 137 3.48 14.61 18.37
CA VAL A 137 2.78 13.46 17.81
C VAL A 137 2.34 12.53 18.95
N SER A 138 1.06 12.18 19.00
CA SER A 138 0.56 11.18 19.94
C SER A 138 0.75 9.77 19.38
N VAL A 139 1.25 8.82 20.16
CA VAL A 139 1.47 7.44 19.70
C VAL A 139 0.63 6.46 20.52
N HIS A 140 0.01 5.52 19.83
CA HIS A 140 -0.65 4.36 20.42
C HIS A 140 -0.14 3.07 19.77
N THR A 141 0.09 2.04 20.57
CA THR A 141 0.49 0.71 20.09
C THR A 141 -0.63 -0.28 20.35
N GLU A 142 -1.13 -0.90 19.29
CA GLU A 142 -2.12 -1.95 19.35
C GLU A 142 -1.45 -3.31 19.09
N THR A 143 -1.17 -4.05 20.17
CA THR A 143 -0.47 -5.34 20.12
C THR A 143 -1.41 -6.51 19.83
N ALA A 144 -2.73 -6.32 19.93
CA ALA A 144 -3.71 -7.36 19.62
C ALA A 144 -3.75 -7.77 18.13
N PHE A 145 -2.97 -7.08 17.28
CA PHE A 145 -2.84 -7.38 15.85
C PHE A 145 -1.73 -8.36 15.50
N GLU A 146 -0.83 -8.71 16.43
CA GLU A 146 0.28 -9.65 16.16
C GLU A 146 -0.22 -11.07 15.81
N ASP A 147 -1.29 -11.54 16.47
CA ASP A 147 -1.87 -12.86 16.21
C ASP A 147 -2.86 -12.89 15.03
N ALA A 148 -3.17 -11.74 14.43
CA ALA A 148 -4.29 -11.58 13.51
C ALA A 148 -3.89 -10.91 12.21
N ARG A 149 -2.96 -11.53 11.46
CA ARG A 149 -2.72 -11.19 10.03
C ARG A 149 -4.03 -11.16 9.23
N TYR A 150 -4.99 -12.01 9.62
CA TYR A 150 -6.40 -11.97 9.24
C TYR A 150 -7.25 -12.38 10.46
N SER A 151 -7.74 -11.43 11.25
CA SER A 151 -8.67 -11.75 12.34
C SER A 151 -9.94 -12.39 11.78
N GLU A 152 -10.26 -13.61 12.23
CA GLU A 152 -11.54 -14.27 11.94
C GLU A 152 -12.72 -13.64 12.72
N HIS A 153 -12.42 -12.73 13.65
CA HIS A 153 -13.39 -12.06 14.52
C HIS A 153 -13.47 -10.56 14.21
N PHE A 154 -14.68 -10.00 14.32
CA PHE A 154 -14.88 -8.56 14.37
C PHE A 154 -14.23 -8.01 15.65
N VAL A 155 -13.15 -7.25 15.50
CA VAL A 155 -12.44 -6.65 16.64
C VAL A 155 -13.14 -5.38 17.06
N VAL A 156 -13.56 -5.32 18.32
CA VAL A 156 -14.11 -4.12 18.95
C VAL A 156 -12.95 -3.30 19.52
N PRO A 157 -12.90 -1.97 19.34
CA PRO A 157 -11.83 -1.16 19.91
C PRO A 157 -11.82 -1.29 21.42
N ASN A 158 -10.67 -1.65 21.98
CA ASN A 158 -10.51 -1.77 23.42
C ASN A 158 -10.65 -0.39 24.11
N ALA A 159 -10.82 -0.39 25.43
CA ALA A 159 -11.03 0.86 26.19
C ALA A 159 -9.83 1.81 26.14
N ARG A 160 -8.62 1.31 25.82
CA ARG A 160 -7.39 2.12 25.70
C ARG A 160 -7.38 2.88 24.38
N LEU A 161 -7.66 2.20 23.26
CA LEU A 161 -7.77 2.82 21.94
C LEU A 161 -8.90 3.85 21.91
N ARG A 162 -10.06 3.51 22.49
CA ARG A 162 -11.19 4.46 22.60
C ARG A 162 -10.79 5.76 23.31
N ARG A 163 -10.22 5.66 24.51
CA ARG A 163 -9.78 6.82 25.30
C ARG A 163 -8.72 7.63 24.55
N TRP A 164 -7.81 6.95 23.86
CA TRP A 164 -6.80 7.60 23.03
C TRP A 164 -7.46 8.41 21.90
N LEU A 165 -8.34 7.80 21.09
CA LEU A 165 -9.04 8.48 19.99
C LEU A 165 -9.89 9.66 20.45
N GLU A 166 -10.56 9.55 21.59
CA GLU A 166 -11.37 10.62 22.19
C GLU A 166 -10.51 11.79 22.71
N SER A 167 -9.26 11.52 23.12
CA SER A 167 -8.35 12.54 23.66
C SER A 167 -7.61 13.37 22.59
N LEU A 168 -7.54 12.90 21.35
CA LEU A 168 -6.80 13.57 20.28
C LEU A 168 -7.50 14.89 19.85
N PRO A 169 -6.76 16.02 19.74
CA PRO A 169 -7.31 17.26 19.19
C PRO A 169 -7.80 17.06 17.75
N LYS A 170 -9.06 17.38 17.45
CA LYS A 170 -9.64 17.20 16.11
C LYS A 170 -9.65 18.51 15.30
N PRO A 171 -9.43 18.48 13.98
CA PRO A 171 -9.12 17.29 13.17
C PRO A 171 -7.69 16.80 13.39
N VAL A 172 -7.50 15.46 13.39
CA VAL A 172 -6.19 14.80 13.55
C VAL A 172 -5.87 13.93 12.35
N GLY A 173 -4.62 13.99 11.89
CA GLY A 173 -4.07 13.05 10.92
C GLY A 173 -3.43 11.88 11.66
N ILE A 174 -3.94 10.67 11.44
CA ILE A 174 -3.41 9.45 12.06
C ILE A 174 -2.73 8.60 11.00
N PHE A 175 -1.44 8.37 11.18
CA PHE A 175 -0.69 7.40 10.40
C PHE A 175 -0.78 6.02 11.07
N ALA A 176 -1.39 5.06 10.39
CA ALA A 176 -1.37 3.66 10.79
C ALA A 176 -0.20 2.97 10.06
N VAL A 177 0.70 2.35 10.82
CA VAL A 177 1.98 1.84 10.27
C VAL A 177 1.83 0.72 9.22
N HIS A 178 0.63 0.18 9.02
CA HIS A 178 0.29 -0.72 7.91
C HIS A 178 -1.22 -0.72 7.62
N ASP A 179 -1.61 -1.14 6.41
CA ASP A 179 -3.00 -1.09 5.93
C ASP A 179 -4.03 -1.84 6.80
N PRO A 180 -3.78 -3.07 7.28
CA PRO A 180 -4.71 -3.76 8.20
C PRO A 180 -5.06 -2.92 9.44
N LEU A 181 -4.07 -2.26 10.03
CA LEU A 181 -4.27 -1.38 11.18
C LEU A 181 -4.98 -0.09 10.81
N GLY A 182 -4.74 0.45 9.61
CA GLY A 182 -5.51 1.58 9.06
C GLY A 182 -6.98 1.23 8.85
N ARG A 183 -7.28 0.04 8.32
CA ARG A 183 -8.64 -0.48 8.16
C ARG A 183 -9.32 -0.68 9.52
N PHE A 184 -8.61 -1.25 10.48
CA PHE A 184 -9.09 -1.40 11.85
C PHE A 184 -9.41 -0.05 12.50
N LEU A 185 -8.56 0.95 12.30
CA LEU A 185 -8.77 2.30 12.78
C LEU A 185 -10.04 2.93 12.16
N CYS A 186 -10.23 2.82 10.85
CA CYS A 186 -11.46 3.29 10.18
C CYS A 186 -12.72 2.63 10.78
N SER A 187 -12.71 1.31 10.96
CA SER A 187 -13.82 0.58 11.59
C SER A 187 -14.05 1.01 13.04
N SER A 188 -12.97 1.23 13.80
CA SER A 188 -13.03 1.70 15.18
C SER A 188 -13.64 3.10 15.27
N CYS A 189 -13.25 4.02 14.38
CA CYS A 189 -13.85 5.34 14.28
C CYS A 189 -15.35 5.26 13.99
N GLN A 190 -15.76 4.42 13.04
CA GLN A 190 -17.17 4.21 12.71
C GLN A 190 -17.99 3.70 13.93
N GLN A 191 -17.47 2.69 14.64
CA GLN A 191 -18.12 2.14 15.84
C GLN A 191 -18.26 3.19 16.97
N LEU A 192 -17.32 4.14 17.04
CA LEU A 192 -17.32 5.22 18.03
C LEU A 192 -18.06 6.48 17.55
N GLY A 193 -18.63 6.48 16.35
CA GLY A 193 -19.28 7.66 15.76
C GLY A 193 -18.32 8.81 15.44
N ILE A 194 -17.03 8.52 15.30
CA ILE A 194 -15.99 9.48 14.90
C ILE A 194 -15.93 9.49 13.36
N SER A 195 -16.12 10.65 12.75
CA SER A 195 -16.16 10.74 11.30
C SER A 195 -14.75 10.70 10.68
N VAL A 196 -14.60 9.89 9.64
CA VAL A 196 -13.39 9.78 8.82
C VAL A 196 -13.75 10.29 7.42
N PRO A 197 -13.05 11.31 6.87
CA PRO A 197 -11.85 11.96 7.42
C PRO A 197 -12.09 13.18 8.33
N GLU A 198 -13.32 13.67 8.53
CA GLU A 198 -13.52 15.05 9.02
C GLU A 198 -12.98 15.29 10.44
N GLN A 199 -13.05 14.27 11.31
CA GLN A 199 -12.44 14.34 12.63
C GLN A 199 -11.10 13.61 12.67
N VAL A 200 -11.03 12.45 11.99
CA VAL A 200 -9.84 11.61 11.93
C VAL A 200 -9.55 11.28 10.48
N ALA A 201 -8.47 11.83 9.93
CA ALA A 201 -7.95 11.35 8.65
C ALA A 201 -6.95 10.22 8.89
N VAL A 202 -6.96 9.22 8.01
CA VAL A 202 -6.16 7.99 8.15
C VAL A 202 -5.34 7.76 6.90
N ILE A 203 -4.02 7.58 7.08
CA ILE A 203 -3.11 7.06 6.05
C ILE A 203 -2.52 5.75 6.59
N GLY A 204 -2.63 4.68 5.81
CA GLY A 204 -1.95 3.40 6.02
C GLY A 204 -0.57 3.35 5.37
N ALA A 205 0.04 2.17 5.35
CA ALA A 205 1.25 1.89 4.58
C ALA A 205 1.18 0.48 3.99
N ASN A 206 1.82 0.33 2.83
CA ASN A 206 1.86 -0.84 1.94
C ASN A 206 1.05 -0.68 0.64
N ASN A 207 -0.09 0.02 0.68
CA ASN A 207 -1.01 0.16 -0.43
C ASN A 207 -1.50 -1.20 -0.97
N ASP A 208 -1.88 -2.10 -0.06
CA ASP A 208 -2.55 -3.35 -0.42
C ASP A 208 -3.97 -3.05 -0.91
N ASP A 209 -4.20 -3.12 -2.23
CA ASP A 209 -5.49 -2.72 -2.80
C ASP A 209 -6.67 -3.53 -2.26
N LEU A 210 -6.47 -4.79 -1.86
CA LEU A 210 -7.52 -5.60 -1.26
C LEU A 210 -7.85 -5.09 0.15
N VAL A 211 -6.84 -4.83 0.97
CA VAL A 211 -7.06 -4.30 2.33
C VAL A 211 -7.61 -2.88 2.29
N CYS A 212 -7.02 -2.01 1.48
CA CYS A 212 -7.47 -0.63 1.33
C CYS A 212 -8.89 -0.54 0.79
N GLY A 213 -9.26 -1.43 -0.14
CA GLY A 213 -10.59 -1.49 -0.74
C GLY A 213 -11.67 -2.09 0.17
N LEU A 214 -11.28 -2.92 1.15
CA LEU A 214 -12.17 -3.47 2.18
C LEU A 214 -12.36 -2.55 3.40
N SER A 215 -11.78 -1.36 3.38
CA SER A 215 -11.99 -0.31 4.37
C SER A 215 -13.14 0.61 3.95
N TYR A 216 -13.96 1.04 4.91
CA TYR A 216 -14.90 2.13 4.73
C TYR A 216 -14.62 3.23 5.77
N PRO A 217 -14.32 4.48 5.35
CA PRO A 217 -14.04 4.88 3.96
C PRO A 217 -12.78 4.20 3.39
N MET A 218 -12.63 4.15 2.05
CA MET A 218 -11.45 3.51 1.43
C MET A 218 -10.15 4.16 1.90
N LEU A 219 -9.17 3.34 2.24
CA LEU A 219 -7.95 3.73 2.94
C LEU A 219 -6.91 4.37 2.00
N SER A 220 -6.49 5.60 2.28
CA SER A 220 -5.27 6.20 1.74
C SER A 220 -4.05 5.46 2.29
N SER A 221 -2.99 5.29 1.52
CA SER A 221 -1.80 4.57 1.98
C SER A 221 -0.51 5.05 1.32
N VAL A 222 0.60 5.00 2.06
CA VAL A 222 1.95 5.04 1.47
C VAL A 222 2.16 3.78 0.63
N ALA A 223 2.61 3.93 -0.62
CA ALA A 223 2.88 2.82 -1.52
C ALA A 223 4.31 2.30 -1.35
N ILE A 224 4.46 0.99 -1.23
CA ILE A 224 5.76 0.31 -1.18
C ILE A 224 6.08 -0.18 -2.60
N PRO A 225 7.27 0.14 -3.15
CA PRO A 225 7.59 -0.12 -4.54
C PRO A 225 8.06 -1.57 -4.74
N TRP A 226 7.14 -2.53 -4.57
CA TRP A 226 7.44 -3.96 -4.69
C TRP A 226 8.08 -4.35 -6.02
N ASP A 227 7.72 -3.68 -7.12
CA ASP A 227 8.34 -3.89 -8.44
C ASP A 227 9.84 -3.53 -8.42
N SER A 228 10.19 -2.41 -7.78
CA SER A 228 11.58 -1.96 -7.65
C SER A 228 12.37 -2.85 -6.69
N ILE A 229 11.78 -3.23 -5.56
CA ILE A 229 12.40 -4.15 -4.59
C ILE A 229 12.69 -5.49 -5.27
N GLY A 230 11.71 -6.08 -5.96
CA GLY A 230 11.90 -7.37 -6.62
C GLY A 230 12.89 -7.33 -7.79
N ALA A 231 12.93 -6.23 -8.56
CA ALA A 231 13.96 -6.03 -9.58
C ALA A 231 15.36 -5.99 -8.95
N LEU A 232 15.52 -5.23 -7.85
CA LEU A 232 16.77 -5.14 -7.12
C LEU A 232 17.19 -6.49 -6.51
N VAL A 233 16.24 -7.28 -6.01
CA VAL A 233 16.50 -8.65 -5.52
C VAL A 233 17.04 -9.54 -6.64
N GLY A 234 16.41 -9.51 -7.81
CA GLY A 234 16.87 -10.29 -8.98
C GLY A 234 18.26 -9.88 -9.48
N GLU A 235 18.49 -8.57 -9.61
CA GLU A 235 19.79 -8.01 -10.00
C GLU A 235 20.87 -8.35 -8.97
N SER A 236 20.57 -8.18 -7.69
CA SER A 236 21.49 -8.49 -6.60
C SER A 236 21.84 -9.97 -6.53
N MET A 237 20.88 -10.87 -6.75
CA MET A 237 21.16 -12.31 -6.82
C MET A 237 22.09 -12.63 -8.00
N GLN A 238 21.84 -12.04 -9.18
CA GLN A 238 22.71 -12.24 -10.34
C GLN A 238 24.14 -11.75 -10.08
N ASP A 239 24.29 -10.54 -9.52
CA ASP A 239 25.59 -9.98 -9.18
C ASP A 239 26.30 -10.78 -8.08
N LEU A 240 25.57 -11.24 -7.06
CA LEU A 240 26.13 -12.04 -5.97
C LEU A 240 26.68 -13.38 -6.47
N LEU A 241 26.00 -14.04 -7.40
CA LEU A 241 26.45 -15.30 -7.99
C LEU A 241 27.72 -15.14 -8.85
N VAL A 242 27.90 -13.99 -9.49
CA VAL A 242 29.07 -13.70 -10.35
C VAL A 242 30.25 -13.17 -9.53
N GLN A 243 29.99 -12.16 -8.69
CA GLN A 243 31.02 -11.38 -8.02
C GLN A 243 31.36 -11.91 -6.63
N LYS A 244 30.48 -12.72 -6.02
CA LYS A 244 30.58 -13.24 -4.65
C LYS A 244 30.88 -12.15 -3.61
N ARG A 245 30.27 -10.99 -3.79
CA ARG A 245 30.39 -9.84 -2.88
C ARG A 245 29.01 -9.29 -2.58
N ALA A 246 28.74 -9.11 -1.30
CA ALA A 246 27.58 -8.39 -0.80
C ALA A 246 28.00 -7.00 -0.29
N PRO A 247 27.11 -5.99 -0.36
CA PRO A 247 27.33 -4.72 0.30
C PRO A 247 27.41 -4.91 1.82
N ALA A 248 28.11 -3.99 2.50
CA ALA A 248 28.24 -4.03 3.96
C ALA A 248 26.97 -3.53 4.68
N GLU A 249 26.20 -2.68 4.00
CA GLU A 249 24.97 -2.08 4.52
C GLU A 249 23.77 -2.57 3.70
N PRO A 250 22.58 -2.65 4.33
CA PRO A 250 21.34 -2.94 3.61
C PRO A 250 21.03 -1.87 2.56
N VAL A 251 20.42 -2.29 1.46
CA VAL A 251 19.93 -1.39 0.43
C VAL A 251 18.50 -0.99 0.76
N LEU A 252 18.30 0.28 1.13
CA LEU A 252 16.97 0.83 1.46
C LEU A 252 16.35 1.50 0.23
N VAL A 253 15.14 1.07 -0.13
CA VAL A 253 14.39 1.59 -1.28
C VAL A 253 13.35 2.61 -0.81
N PRO A 254 13.34 3.85 -1.34
CA PRO A 254 12.37 4.87 -0.93
C PRO A 254 10.94 4.49 -1.35
N PRO A 255 9.89 4.91 -0.60
CA PRO A 255 8.51 4.61 -0.94
C PRO A 255 8.04 5.30 -2.23
N GLY A 256 6.99 4.76 -2.86
CA GLY A 256 6.35 5.31 -4.06
C GLY A 256 5.43 6.53 -3.80
N GLY A 257 5.43 7.08 -2.58
CA GLY A 257 4.58 8.18 -2.15
C GLY A 257 3.19 7.77 -1.65
N VAL A 258 2.36 8.75 -1.28
CA VAL A 258 1.01 8.51 -0.73
C VAL A 258 -0.03 8.41 -1.84
N VAL A 259 -0.74 7.29 -1.87
CA VAL A 259 -1.96 7.10 -2.67
C VAL A 259 -3.15 7.61 -1.87
N LEU A 260 -3.65 8.78 -2.25
CA LEU A 260 -4.81 9.39 -1.61
C LEU A 260 -6.11 8.71 -2.04
N ARG A 261 -6.88 8.27 -1.03
CA ARG A 261 -8.25 7.79 -1.14
C ARG A 261 -9.11 8.52 -0.10
N HIS A 262 -10.29 7.99 0.17
CA HIS A 262 -11.33 8.66 0.93
C HIS A 262 -10.88 8.99 2.35
N SER A 263 -10.23 8.06 3.06
CA SER A 263 -9.87 8.20 4.47
C SER A 263 -8.92 9.36 4.78
N ALA A 264 -8.28 9.94 3.76
CA ALA A 264 -7.53 11.17 3.88
C ALA A 264 -7.77 12.13 2.70
N ASN A 265 -8.87 12.04 1.96
CA ASN A 265 -9.06 12.91 0.78
C ASN A 265 -9.34 14.38 1.16
N HIS A 266 -9.64 14.65 2.44
CA HIS A 266 -9.77 16.01 2.98
C HIS A 266 -8.45 16.75 3.06
N LEU A 267 -7.34 16.10 2.70
CA LEU A 267 -6.01 16.67 2.67
C LEU A 267 -5.85 17.90 1.73
N LEU A 268 -6.93 18.35 1.07
CA LEU A 268 -6.89 19.54 0.23
C LEU A 268 -8.05 20.52 0.52
N VAL A 269 -9.17 20.13 1.13
CA VAL A 269 -10.45 20.88 0.96
C VAL A 269 -11.14 21.27 2.26
N ASP A 270 -11.08 22.56 2.60
CA ASP A 270 -11.77 23.11 3.79
C ASP A 270 -13.30 23.09 3.68
N ASP A 271 -13.84 23.15 2.46
CA ASP A 271 -15.27 23.34 2.21
C ASP A 271 -16.12 22.07 2.50
N PRO A 272 -17.01 22.06 3.51
CA PRO A 272 -17.82 20.90 3.85
C PRO A 272 -18.72 20.39 2.70
N GLN A 273 -19.13 21.27 1.78
CA GLN A 273 -19.96 20.87 0.64
C GLN A 273 -19.14 20.12 -0.41
N LEU A 274 -17.92 20.56 -0.68
CA LEU A 274 -17.00 19.84 -1.57
C LEU A 274 -16.61 18.49 -0.97
N ARG A 275 -16.37 18.44 0.34
CA ARG A 275 -16.07 17.19 1.07
C ARG A 275 -17.17 16.15 0.94
N ARG A 276 -18.42 16.55 1.19
CA ARG A 276 -19.61 15.69 1.02
C ARG A 276 -19.77 15.23 -0.43
N ALA A 277 -19.56 16.13 -1.38
CA ALA A 277 -19.67 15.81 -2.80
C ALA A 277 -18.58 14.85 -3.27
N MET A 278 -17.33 15.04 -2.84
CA MET A 278 -16.26 14.10 -3.15
C MET A 278 -16.56 12.71 -2.60
N SER A 279 -16.96 12.62 -1.32
CA SER A 279 -17.33 11.36 -0.69
C SER A 279 -18.44 10.65 -1.47
N TYR A 280 -19.47 11.38 -1.87
CA TYR A 280 -20.55 10.85 -2.71
C TYR A 280 -20.05 10.29 -4.05
N LEU A 281 -19.20 11.05 -4.77
CA LEU A 281 -18.69 10.63 -6.07
C LEU A 281 -17.82 9.38 -5.99
N SER A 282 -17.03 9.28 -4.93
CA SER A 282 -16.06 8.21 -4.78
C SER A 282 -16.69 6.93 -4.20
N GLU A 283 -17.70 7.04 -3.35
CA GLU A 283 -18.51 5.90 -2.84
C GLU A 283 -19.38 5.27 -3.93
N ARG A 284 -19.96 6.11 -4.79
CA ARG A 284 -20.88 5.69 -5.86
C ARG A 284 -20.21 5.69 -7.23
N MET A 285 -18.90 5.46 -7.25
CA MET A 285 -18.12 5.51 -8.48
C MET A 285 -18.60 4.46 -9.49
N GLN A 286 -19.03 3.28 -9.04
CA GLN A 286 -19.51 2.19 -9.89
C GLN A 286 -20.97 2.37 -10.33
N ASP A 287 -21.71 3.22 -9.63
CA ASP A 287 -23.15 3.41 -9.87
C ASP A 287 -23.39 4.32 -11.08
N SER A 288 -24.55 4.15 -11.73
CA SER A 288 -25.01 5.09 -12.75
C SER A 288 -25.58 6.36 -12.12
N ILE A 289 -24.70 7.21 -11.58
CA ILE A 289 -25.06 8.50 -10.96
C ILE A 289 -24.89 9.69 -11.91
N SER A 290 -25.73 10.71 -11.72
CA SER A 290 -25.61 12.03 -12.36
C SER A 290 -25.26 13.12 -11.35
N VAL A 291 -24.68 14.22 -11.83
CA VAL A 291 -24.43 15.41 -10.98
C VAL A 291 -25.73 15.99 -10.41
N GLY A 292 -26.85 15.87 -11.13
CA GLY A 292 -28.17 16.29 -10.64
C GLY A 292 -28.61 15.49 -9.41
N GLN A 293 -28.60 14.16 -9.50
CA GLN A 293 -28.93 13.27 -8.38
C GLN A 293 -28.04 13.53 -7.16
N MET A 294 -26.72 13.71 -7.37
CA MET A 294 -25.81 14.08 -6.30
C MET A 294 -26.22 15.39 -5.62
N CYS A 295 -26.58 16.42 -6.40
CA CYS A 295 -27.02 17.70 -5.85
C CYS A 295 -28.30 17.56 -5.03
N ASP A 296 -29.26 16.77 -5.52
CA ASP A 296 -30.54 16.55 -4.84
C ASP A 296 -30.35 15.79 -3.52
N GLU A 297 -29.59 14.69 -3.53
CA GLU A 297 -29.31 13.88 -2.34
C GLU A 297 -28.51 14.66 -1.29
N LEU A 298 -27.52 15.44 -1.71
CA LEU A 298 -26.70 16.24 -0.80
C LEU A 298 -27.36 17.56 -0.38
N ARG A 299 -28.50 17.91 -0.97
CA ARG A 299 -29.20 19.20 -0.81
C ARG A 299 -28.28 20.38 -1.13
N LEU A 300 -27.57 20.30 -2.26
CA LEU A 300 -26.62 21.31 -2.72
C LEU A 300 -27.11 21.95 -4.03
N ALA A 301 -26.93 23.26 -4.16
CA ALA A 301 -27.24 23.96 -5.40
C ALA A 301 -26.18 23.65 -6.48
N ARG A 302 -26.59 23.08 -7.62
CA ARG A 302 -25.70 22.65 -8.71
C ARG A 302 -24.70 23.70 -9.17
N ARG A 303 -25.14 24.94 -9.42
CA ARG A 303 -24.25 26.05 -9.83
C ARG A 303 -23.19 26.37 -8.79
N SER A 304 -23.55 26.32 -7.51
CA SER A 304 -22.61 26.54 -6.40
C SER A 304 -21.57 25.42 -6.36
N LEU A 305 -22.03 24.17 -6.49
CA LEU A 305 -21.14 23.01 -6.47
C LEU A 305 -20.17 23.01 -7.65
N GLU A 306 -20.65 23.25 -8.87
CA GLU A 306 -19.80 23.34 -10.07
C GLU A 306 -18.77 24.47 -9.98
N ARG A 307 -19.17 25.63 -9.42
CA ARG A 307 -18.24 26.75 -9.18
C ARG A 307 -17.15 26.34 -8.19
N LYS A 308 -17.52 25.79 -7.04
CA LYS A 308 -16.56 25.33 -6.02
C LYS A 308 -15.60 24.27 -6.56
N PHE A 309 -16.10 23.31 -7.35
CA PHE A 309 -15.27 22.30 -8.00
C PHE A 309 -14.28 22.92 -8.99
N LYS A 310 -14.70 23.92 -9.79
CA LYS A 310 -13.81 24.63 -10.72
C LYS A 310 -12.77 25.48 -10.01
N GLU A 311 -13.13 26.14 -8.92
CA GLU A 311 -12.22 26.94 -8.10
C GLU A 311 -11.17 26.04 -7.43
N PHE A 312 -11.62 24.94 -6.84
CA PHE A 312 -10.80 24.09 -6.00
C PHE A 312 -10.03 23.01 -6.81
N TYR A 313 -10.75 22.19 -7.58
CA TYR A 313 -10.18 21.04 -8.31
C TYR A 313 -9.84 21.32 -9.77
N ARG A 314 -10.12 22.55 -10.25
CA ARG A 314 -9.95 22.96 -11.65
C ARG A 314 -10.68 22.03 -12.63
N CYS A 315 -11.80 21.46 -12.20
CA CYS A 315 -12.66 20.61 -13.03
C CYS A 315 -14.12 20.69 -12.55
N THR A 316 -15.03 20.07 -13.28
CA THR A 316 -16.43 19.88 -12.86
C THR A 316 -16.57 18.61 -12.01
N PRO A 317 -17.69 18.45 -11.27
CA PRO A 317 -17.94 17.21 -10.53
C PRO A 317 -18.02 15.97 -11.43
N TRP A 318 -18.58 16.12 -12.63
CA TRP A 318 -18.63 15.03 -13.61
C TRP A 318 -17.23 14.63 -14.10
N GLU A 319 -16.37 15.60 -14.40
CA GLU A 319 -14.98 15.34 -14.78
C GLU A 319 -14.20 14.69 -13.65
N MET A 320 -14.46 15.08 -12.40
CA MET A 320 -13.88 14.43 -11.23
C MET A 320 -14.28 12.96 -11.15
N LEU A 321 -15.57 12.65 -11.28
CA LEU A 321 -16.05 11.26 -11.32
C LEU A 321 -15.35 10.46 -12.43
N CYS A 322 -15.21 11.05 -13.62
CA CYS A 322 -14.50 10.42 -14.73
C CYS A 322 -13.03 10.15 -14.40
N ARG A 323 -12.34 11.10 -13.74
CA ARG A 323 -10.94 10.92 -13.31
C ARG A 323 -10.81 9.78 -12.31
N LEU A 324 -11.70 9.71 -11.32
CA LEU A 324 -11.73 8.63 -10.33
C LEU A 324 -11.92 7.27 -11.01
N ARG A 325 -12.89 7.16 -11.92
CA ARG A 325 -13.14 5.92 -12.68
C ARG A 325 -11.95 5.52 -13.55
N VAL A 326 -11.29 6.48 -14.21
CA VAL A 326 -10.07 6.20 -14.98
C VAL A 326 -8.93 5.73 -14.07
N ALA A 327 -8.77 6.29 -12.87
CA ALA A 327 -7.77 5.85 -11.92
C ALA A 327 -7.99 4.38 -11.53
N GLN A 328 -9.24 3.99 -11.23
CA GLN A 328 -9.59 2.59 -10.97
C GLN A 328 -9.36 1.70 -12.21
N ALA A 329 -9.71 2.17 -13.40
CA ALA A 329 -9.47 1.44 -14.64
C ALA A 329 -7.97 1.19 -14.89
N LYS A 330 -7.10 2.16 -14.59
CA LYS A 330 -5.64 2.00 -14.68
C LYS A 330 -5.15 0.87 -13.77
N GLN A 331 -5.63 0.82 -12.53
CA GLN A 331 -5.29 -0.25 -11.59
C GLN A 331 -5.72 -1.62 -12.14
N LEU A 332 -6.99 -1.76 -12.56
CA LEU A 332 -7.50 -3.01 -13.12
C LEU A 332 -6.79 -3.43 -14.42
N LEU A 333 -6.37 -2.47 -15.25
CA LEU A 333 -5.62 -2.75 -16.47
C LEU A 333 -4.21 -3.28 -16.18
N ALA A 334 -3.58 -2.80 -15.10
CA ALA A 334 -2.24 -3.21 -14.68
C ALA A 334 -2.24 -4.55 -13.92
N GLN A 335 -3.25 -4.76 -13.07
CA GLN A 335 -3.26 -5.88 -12.12
C GLN A 335 -4.04 -7.10 -12.60
N THR A 336 -4.89 -6.97 -13.62
CA THR A 336 -5.79 -8.04 -14.05
C THR A 336 -5.75 -8.31 -15.55
N ASN A 337 -6.20 -9.53 -15.91
CA ASN A 337 -6.41 -9.94 -17.30
C ASN A 337 -7.85 -9.72 -17.79
N HIS A 338 -8.65 -8.91 -17.08
CA HIS A 338 -10.05 -8.70 -17.45
C HIS A 338 -10.18 -8.06 -18.85
N PRO A 339 -11.15 -8.48 -19.68
CA PRO A 339 -11.47 -7.81 -20.93
C PRO A 339 -11.82 -6.33 -20.71
N ILE A 340 -11.53 -5.47 -21.69
CA ILE A 340 -11.79 -4.02 -21.59
C ILE A 340 -13.26 -3.73 -21.28
N GLY A 341 -14.20 -4.50 -21.85
CA GLY A 341 -15.62 -4.40 -21.52
C GLY A 341 -15.91 -4.62 -20.03
N ARG A 342 -15.35 -5.69 -19.45
CA ARG A 342 -15.52 -5.98 -18.02
C ARG A 342 -14.90 -4.90 -17.12
N ILE A 343 -13.78 -4.31 -17.52
CA ILE A 343 -13.19 -3.18 -16.79
C ILE A 343 -14.10 -1.96 -16.86
N SER A 344 -14.74 -1.71 -18.00
CA SER A 344 -15.72 -0.63 -18.16
C SER A 344 -16.88 -0.77 -17.17
N ASP A 345 -17.41 -1.98 -17.04
CA ASP A 345 -18.50 -2.28 -16.10
C ASP A 345 -18.04 -2.11 -14.64
N LEU A 346 -16.88 -2.66 -14.28
CA LEU A 346 -16.33 -2.58 -12.91
C LEU A 346 -15.98 -1.14 -12.48
N CYS A 347 -15.74 -0.25 -13.44
CA CYS A 347 -15.49 1.17 -13.18
C CYS A 347 -16.73 2.05 -13.32
N GLY A 348 -17.92 1.47 -13.55
CA GLY A 348 -19.19 2.22 -13.67
C GLY A 348 -19.34 3.04 -14.96
N PHE A 349 -18.52 2.78 -15.98
CA PHE A 349 -18.71 3.39 -17.30
C PHE A 349 -19.86 2.74 -18.05
N ASN A 350 -20.05 1.42 -17.87
CA ASN A 350 -21.09 0.60 -18.50
C ASN A 350 -21.12 0.70 -20.05
N ASP A 351 -20.01 1.16 -20.64
CA ASP A 351 -19.81 1.38 -22.07
C ASP A 351 -18.30 1.45 -22.35
N ALA A 352 -17.77 0.43 -23.01
CA ALA A 352 -16.34 0.29 -23.28
C ALA A 352 -15.80 1.37 -24.23
N GLU A 353 -16.60 1.82 -25.19
CA GLU A 353 -16.18 2.86 -26.14
C GLU A 353 -16.09 4.21 -25.43
N ARG A 354 -17.12 4.53 -24.62
CA ARG A 354 -17.11 5.73 -23.78
C ARG A 354 -15.96 5.72 -22.80
N MET A 355 -15.70 4.59 -22.15
CA MET A 355 -14.54 4.44 -21.28
C MET A 355 -13.25 4.73 -22.05
N ALA A 356 -13.06 4.15 -23.24
CA ALA A 356 -11.84 4.34 -24.02
C ALA A 356 -11.59 5.81 -24.38
N VAL A 357 -12.64 6.55 -24.76
CA VAL A 357 -12.54 8.00 -25.06
C VAL A 357 -12.15 8.80 -23.81
N VAL A 358 -12.84 8.56 -22.69
CA VAL A 358 -12.57 9.27 -21.43
C VAL A 358 -11.18 8.92 -20.90
N PHE A 359 -10.81 7.65 -20.93
CA PHE A 359 -9.50 7.16 -20.51
C PHE A 359 -8.40 7.80 -21.34
N LYS A 360 -8.50 7.83 -22.67
CA LYS A 360 -7.50 8.49 -23.52
C LYS A 360 -7.36 9.97 -23.20
N ARG A 361 -8.46 10.67 -22.91
CA ARG A 361 -8.43 12.09 -22.53
C ARG A 361 -7.73 12.33 -21.19
N VAL A 362 -7.95 11.46 -20.20
CA VAL A 362 -7.39 11.62 -18.85
C VAL A 362 -5.98 11.05 -18.71
N ALA A 363 -5.70 9.92 -19.37
CA ALA A 363 -4.44 9.18 -19.25
C ALA A 363 -3.41 9.50 -20.35
N GLY A 364 -3.82 10.14 -21.45
CA GLY A 364 -2.97 10.45 -22.59
C GLY A 364 -2.85 9.32 -23.63
N GLU A 365 -3.21 8.09 -23.27
CA GLU A 365 -3.16 6.92 -24.15
C GLU A 365 -4.41 6.03 -24.02
N ALA A 366 -4.63 5.13 -24.99
CA ALA A 366 -5.79 4.23 -24.97
C ALA A 366 -5.64 3.11 -23.91
N PRO A 367 -6.74 2.59 -23.34
CA PRO A 367 -6.68 1.49 -22.34
C PRO A 367 -5.87 0.27 -22.79
N SER A 368 -5.98 -0.11 -24.06
CA SER A 368 -5.25 -1.24 -24.65
C SER A 368 -3.75 -0.98 -24.72
N SER A 369 -3.35 0.23 -25.11
CA SER A 369 -1.94 0.66 -25.10
C SER A 369 -1.38 0.71 -23.69
N PHE A 370 -2.13 1.31 -22.75
CA PHE A 370 -1.74 1.40 -21.34
C PHE A 370 -1.45 0.01 -20.75
N ARG A 371 -2.32 -0.98 -21.01
CA ARG A 371 -2.10 -2.37 -20.58
C ARG A 371 -0.85 -2.99 -21.20
N LYS A 372 -0.59 -2.73 -22.48
CA LYS A 372 0.56 -3.31 -23.20
C LYS A 372 1.88 -2.74 -22.68
N ASN A 373 1.90 -1.49 -22.25
CA ASN A 373 3.11 -0.82 -21.75
C ASN A 373 3.45 -1.19 -20.30
N ARG A 374 2.51 -1.78 -19.56
CA ARG A 374 2.65 -2.15 -18.14
C ARG A 374 2.70 -3.67 -17.90
N ARG A 375 2.71 -4.45 -18.98
CA ARG A 375 3.06 -5.88 -19.00
C ARG A 375 4.37 -6.04 -19.73
#